data_AF-A0A963GEV6-F1
#
_entry.id   AF-A0A963GEV6-F1
#
_cell.length_a   1.000
_cell.length_b   1.000
_cell.length_c   1.000
_cell.angle_alpha   90.00
_cell.angle_beta   90.00
_cell.angle_gamma   90.00
#
_symmetry.space_group_name_H-M   'P 1'
#
loop_
_entity.id
_entity.type
_entity.pdbx_description
1 polymer ?
#
loop_
_entity_poly.entity_id
_entity_poly.type
_entity_poly.pdbx_seq_one_letter_code
_entity_poly.pdbx_strand_id
1 'polypeptide(L)'
;MRPRRRALTALYACAALLAGCSSAGPARTSAWFAPASVAMMMQGNTSAYSLLGAGVAYLAYDPLAPNWEIIEQPLGEGHFAMQLRQRSINSGGDGEARQVVARRANLLMRDGGYSGYRLLRLEESVESTRPFAQRVAEAEIRLQRSATFPEF
;
A
#
# COMPACT_ATOMS: atom_id res chain seq x y z
N MET A 1 21.03 -28.91 -64.23
CA MET A 1 21.02 -29.13 -62.76
C MET A 1 21.07 -27.76 -62.08
N ARG A 2 19.94 -27.20 -61.62
CA ARG A 2 19.35 -27.19 -60.25
C ARG A 2 19.81 -26.12 -59.19
N PRO A 3 20.63 -25.06 -59.44
CA PRO A 3 20.93 -24.07 -58.39
C PRO A 3 19.97 -22.87 -58.35
N ARG A 4 19.45 -22.39 -59.48
CA ARG A 4 18.67 -21.13 -59.55
C ARG A 4 17.31 -21.19 -58.82
N ARG A 5 16.65 -22.34 -58.81
CA ARG A 5 15.35 -22.52 -58.11
C ARG A 5 15.50 -22.54 -56.58
N ARG A 6 16.64 -23.02 -56.06
CA ARG A 6 16.91 -23.06 -54.61
C ARG A 6 17.27 -21.69 -54.03
N ALA A 7 17.95 -20.85 -54.82
CA ALA A 7 18.28 -19.48 -54.44
C ALA A 7 17.02 -18.59 -54.36
N LEU A 8 16.08 -18.75 -55.29
CA LEU A 8 14.81 -18.01 -55.28
C LEU A 8 13.91 -18.40 -54.11
N THR A 9 13.85 -19.68 -53.74
CA THR A 9 13.09 -20.13 -52.56
C THR A 9 13.71 -19.65 -51.25
N ALA A 10 15.04 -19.56 -51.17
CA ALA A 10 15.73 -19.04 -49.99
C ALA A 10 15.51 -17.52 -49.83
N LEU A 11 15.47 -16.77 -50.93
CA LEU A 11 15.20 -15.33 -50.92
C LEU A 11 13.76 -15.02 -50.47
N TYR A 12 12.78 -15.80 -50.93
CA TYR A 12 11.38 -15.67 -50.50
C TYR A 12 11.17 -16.04 -49.03
N ALA A 13 11.88 -17.06 -48.52
CA ALA A 13 11.81 -17.45 -47.11
C ALA A 13 12.42 -16.39 -46.17
N CYS A 14 13.51 -15.72 -46.58
CA CYS A 14 14.08 -14.61 -45.83
C CYS A 14 13.19 -13.35 -45.83
N ALA A 15 12.51 -13.06 -46.94
CA ALA A 15 11.59 -11.93 -47.03
C ALA A 15 10.34 -12.12 -46.14
N ALA A 16 9.87 -13.36 -45.97
CA ALA A 16 8.74 -13.68 -45.10
C ALA A 16 9.06 -13.52 -43.59
N LEU A 17 10.33 -13.67 -43.18
CA LEU A 17 10.76 -13.49 -41.79
C LEU A 17 10.93 -12.01 -41.39
N LEU A 18 11.13 -11.11 -42.35
CA LEU A 18 11.22 -9.65 -42.12
C LEU A 18 9.86 -8.94 -42.22
N ALA A 19 8.81 -9.64 -42.67
CA ALA A 19 7.43 -9.14 -42.72
C ALA A 19 6.64 -9.45 -41.43
N GLY A 20 7.33 -9.63 -40.30
CA GLY A 20 6.74 -9.65 -38.96
C GLY A 20 6.17 -8.28 -38.60
N CYS A 21 4.92 -8.06 -39.03
CA CYS A 21 3.99 -6.99 -38.69
C CYS A 21 4.32 -6.13 -37.46
N SER A 22 4.93 -4.96 -37.67
CA SER A 22 4.66 -3.78 -36.82
C SER A 22 3.51 -2.99 -37.45
N SER A 23 2.28 -3.40 -37.13
CA SER A 23 1.08 -2.56 -37.36
C SER A 23 0.26 -2.48 -36.08
N ALA A 24 0.83 -1.83 -35.06
CA ALA A 24 0.03 -1.25 -34.00
C ALA A 24 -0.64 0.01 -34.57
N GLY A 25 -1.81 -0.15 -35.19
CA GLY A 25 -2.66 0.99 -35.52
C GLY A 25 -3.00 1.76 -34.25
N PRO A 26 -3.09 3.11 -34.27
CA PRO A 26 -3.49 3.84 -33.09
C PRO A 26 -4.93 3.46 -32.78
N ALA A 27 -5.13 2.71 -31.68
CA ALA A 27 -6.44 2.55 -31.09
C ALA A 27 -6.92 3.93 -30.71
N ARG A 28 -7.84 4.49 -31.51
CA ARG A 28 -8.55 5.72 -31.21
C ARG A 28 -9.55 5.42 -30.09
N THR A 29 -9.04 5.20 -28.88
CA THR A 29 -9.87 5.23 -27.67
C THR A 29 -10.13 6.69 -27.36
N SER A 30 -11.41 7.04 -27.34
CA SER A 30 -11.92 8.38 -27.09
C SER A 30 -11.44 8.91 -25.73
N ALA A 31 -10.36 9.68 -25.75
CA ALA A 31 -9.77 10.39 -24.60
C ALA A 31 -10.65 11.56 -24.10
N TRP A 32 -11.97 11.42 -24.15
CA TRP A 32 -12.89 12.49 -23.74
C TRP A 32 -13.14 12.53 -22.23
N PHE A 33 -12.75 11.47 -21.49
CA PHE A 33 -13.00 11.36 -20.05
C PHE A 33 -11.76 11.04 -19.20
N ALA A 34 -10.58 10.94 -19.80
CA ALA A 34 -9.34 10.71 -19.05
C ALA A 34 -8.71 12.06 -18.68
N PRO A 35 -8.44 12.35 -17.39
CA PRO A 35 -7.63 13.51 -17.02
C PRO A 35 -6.26 13.44 -17.71
N ALA A 36 -5.69 14.57 -18.09
CA ALA A 36 -4.47 14.66 -18.89
C ALA A 36 -3.28 13.85 -18.30
N SER A 37 -3.25 13.65 -16.98
CA SER A 37 -2.30 12.80 -16.28
C SER A 37 -2.38 11.33 -16.69
N VAL A 38 -3.58 10.79 -16.95
CA VAL A 38 -3.80 9.41 -17.39
C VAL A 38 -3.46 9.24 -18.87
N ALA A 39 -3.76 10.25 -19.70
CA ALA A 39 -3.40 10.24 -21.11
C ALA A 39 -1.87 10.25 -21.34
N MET A 40 -1.12 11.00 -20.51
CA MET A 40 0.35 11.03 -20.52
C MET A 40 0.97 9.71 -20.10
N MET A 41 0.35 8.98 -19.17
CA MET A 41 0.85 7.69 -18.67
C MET A 41 0.72 6.55 -19.71
N MET A 42 -0.24 6.68 -20.65
CA MET A 42 -0.49 5.69 -21.70
C MET A 42 0.26 5.96 -23.02
N GLN A 43 0.94 7.10 -23.15
CA GLN A 43 1.75 7.45 -24.33
C GLN A 43 3.21 7.01 -24.24
N GLY A 44 3.66 6.57 -23.05
CA GLY A 44 4.95 5.94 -22.90
C GLY A 44 4.96 4.56 -23.54
N ASN A 45 6.04 4.19 -24.21
CA ASN A 45 6.37 2.80 -24.53
C ASN A 45 6.71 2.04 -23.24
N THR A 46 5.77 2.02 -22.29
CA THR A 46 5.86 1.31 -21.03
C THR A 46 5.65 -0.16 -21.35
N SER A 47 6.77 -0.87 -21.44
CA SER A 47 6.80 -2.33 -21.53
C SER A 47 5.86 -2.94 -20.50
N ALA A 48 5.18 -4.04 -20.82
CA ALA A 48 4.31 -4.77 -19.88
C ALA A 48 4.99 -5.02 -18.51
N TYR A 49 6.32 -5.18 -18.49
CA TYR A 49 7.12 -5.28 -17.27
C TYR A 49 7.06 -4.03 -16.37
N SER A 50 6.98 -2.83 -16.94
CA SER A 50 6.85 -1.58 -16.17
C SER A 50 5.46 -1.40 -15.56
N LEU A 51 4.41 -1.82 -16.26
CA LEU A 51 3.04 -1.82 -15.72
C LEU A 51 2.88 -2.89 -14.63
N LEU A 52 3.46 -4.08 -14.83
CA LEU A 52 3.53 -5.10 -13.79
C LEU A 52 4.38 -4.63 -12.60
N GLY A 53 5.51 -3.98 -12.83
CA GLY A 53 6.34 -3.40 -11.78
C GLY A 53 5.61 -2.33 -10.97
N ALA A 54 4.90 -1.42 -11.63
CA ALA A 54 4.06 -0.40 -10.97
C ALA A 54 2.89 -1.03 -10.21
N GLY A 55 2.24 -2.06 -10.77
CA GLY A 55 1.15 -2.78 -10.11
C GLY A 55 1.61 -3.59 -8.88
N VAL A 56 2.77 -4.26 -8.97
CA VAL A 56 3.38 -4.96 -7.84
C VAL A 56 3.84 -3.97 -6.77
N ALA A 57 4.43 -2.83 -7.17
CA ALA A 57 4.77 -1.77 -6.24
C ALA A 57 3.51 -1.23 -5.53
N TYR A 58 2.41 -1.01 -6.24
CA TYR A 58 1.14 -0.52 -5.66
C TYR A 58 0.46 -1.54 -4.72
N LEU A 59 0.51 -2.83 -5.05
CA LEU A 59 -0.03 -3.88 -4.18
C LEU A 59 0.85 -4.12 -2.94
N ALA A 60 2.17 -3.93 -3.05
CA ALA A 60 3.11 -4.00 -1.93
C ALA A 60 3.10 -2.71 -1.08
N TYR A 61 2.88 -1.55 -1.72
CA TYR A 61 2.81 -0.22 -1.12
C TYR A 61 1.43 0.38 -1.43
N ASP A 62 0.45 0.04 -0.60
CA ASP A 62 -0.83 0.75 -0.57
C ASP A 62 -0.58 2.21 -0.10
N PRO A 63 -0.76 3.22 -0.97
CA PRO A 63 -0.52 4.61 -0.63
C PRO A 63 -1.56 5.17 0.35
N LEU A 64 -2.66 4.45 0.58
CA LEU A 64 -3.72 4.79 1.54
C LEU A 64 -3.62 4.01 2.84
N ALA A 65 -2.65 3.09 2.95
CA ALA A 65 -2.47 2.33 4.18
C ALA A 65 -2.00 3.27 5.31
N PRO A 66 -2.51 3.08 6.54
CA PRO A 66 -2.18 3.92 7.69
C PRO A 66 -0.66 4.10 7.86
N ASN A 67 -0.24 5.33 8.17
CA ASN A 67 1.16 5.70 8.40
C ASN A 67 1.84 4.87 9.52
N TRP A 68 1.02 4.26 10.38
CA TRP A 68 1.41 3.52 11.56
C TRP A 68 0.93 2.07 11.49
N GLU A 69 1.87 1.13 11.64
CA GLU A 69 1.60 -0.27 11.91
C GLU A 69 1.30 -0.42 13.40
N ILE A 70 0.20 -1.10 13.77
CA ILE A 70 -0.23 -1.29 15.16
C ILE A 70 -0.22 -2.78 15.47
N ILE A 71 0.51 -3.17 16.50
CA ILE A 71 0.53 -4.52 17.05
C ILE A 71 -0.14 -4.46 18.42
N GLU A 72 -1.23 -5.19 18.57
CA GLU A 72 -2.01 -5.27 19.81
C GLU A 72 -1.73 -6.56 20.56
N GLN A 73 -1.52 -6.44 21.87
CA GLN A 73 -1.35 -7.56 22.78
C GLN A 73 -2.34 -7.44 23.94
N PRO A 74 -3.32 -8.35 24.07
CA PRO A 74 -4.21 -8.36 25.22
C PRO A 74 -3.45 -8.79 26.46
N LEU A 75 -3.49 -7.97 27.51
CA LEU A 75 -2.87 -8.24 28.82
C LEU A 75 -3.84 -8.89 29.83
N GLY A 76 -5.13 -8.97 29.48
CA GLY A 76 -6.19 -9.53 30.34
C GLY A 76 -7.08 -8.46 30.98
N GLU A 77 -8.29 -8.84 31.40
CA GLU A 77 -9.27 -7.95 32.05
C GLU A 77 -9.59 -6.64 31.29
N GLY A 78 -9.50 -6.64 29.96
CA GLY A 78 -9.70 -5.44 29.16
C GLY A 78 -8.51 -4.48 29.14
N HIS A 79 -7.32 -4.93 29.57
CA HIS A 79 -6.06 -4.22 29.30
C HIS A 79 -5.45 -4.66 27.98
N PHE A 80 -4.92 -3.68 27.27
CA PHE A 80 -4.25 -3.89 26.00
C PHE A 80 -2.96 -3.07 25.98
N ALA A 81 -1.86 -3.72 25.63
CA ALA A 81 -0.65 -3.07 25.18
C ALA A 81 -0.68 -2.95 23.66
N MET A 82 -0.23 -1.80 23.15
CA MET A 82 -0.16 -1.50 21.73
C MET A 82 1.25 -1.00 21.42
N GLN A 83 1.89 -1.63 20.45
CA GLN A 83 3.13 -1.15 19.84
C GLN A 83 2.81 -0.56 18.48
N LEU A 84 3.19 0.69 18.27
CA LEU A 84 2.99 1.42 17.05
C LEU A 84 4.34 1.66 16.40
N ARG A 85 4.45 1.38 15.11
CA ARG A 85 5.66 1.64 14.32
C ARG A 85 5.33 2.44 13.08
N GLN A 86 5.99 3.58 12.90
CA GLN A 86 5.82 4.40 11.71
C GLN A 86 6.52 3.75 10.53
N ARG A 87 5.86 3.73 9.36
CA ARG A 87 6.51 3.26 8.12
C ARG A 87 7.66 4.19 7.74
N SER A 88 8.78 3.59 7.31
CA SER A 88 10.08 4.27 7.08
C SER A 88 10.08 5.29 5.94
N ILE A 89 9.11 5.24 5.03
CA ILE A 89 8.97 6.17 3.92
C ILE A 89 7.74 7.04 4.21
N ASN A 90 7.93 8.09 5.01
CA ASN A 90 6.90 9.09 5.21
C ASN A 90 7.51 10.47 5.46
N SER A 91 6.90 11.50 4.88
CA SER A 91 7.32 12.90 5.01
C SER A 91 6.49 13.69 6.04
N GLY A 92 5.74 12.98 6.90
CA GLY A 92 4.90 13.55 7.94
C GLY A 92 4.45 12.50 8.96
N GLY A 93 3.96 12.95 10.12
CA GLY A 93 3.45 12.09 11.20
C GLY A 93 3.89 12.45 12.63
N ASP A 94 4.64 13.54 12.82
CA ASP A 94 5.04 14.00 14.15
C ASP A 94 3.80 14.37 14.99
N GLY A 95 3.55 13.61 16.05
CA GLY A 95 2.43 13.81 16.97
C GLY A 95 1.12 13.09 16.60
N GLU A 96 1.06 12.32 15.51
CA GLU A 96 -0.13 11.56 15.15
C GLU A 96 -0.36 10.33 16.03
N ALA A 97 0.68 9.81 16.70
CA ALA A 97 0.62 8.57 17.48
C ALA A 97 -0.51 8.59 18.51
N ARG A 98 -0.69 9.71 19.23
CA ARG A 98 -1.79 9.88 20.19
C ARG A 98 -3.16 9.74 19.53
N GLN A 99 -3.36 10.32 18.35
CA GLN A 99 -4.62 10.24 17.63
C GLN A 99 -4.87 8.83 17.10
N VAL A 100 -3.82 8.15 16.62
CA VAL A 100 -3.90 6.76 16.16
C VAL A 100 -4.28 5.83 17.31
N VAL A 101 -3.62 5.96 18.47
CA VAL A 101 -3.94 5.23 19.70
C VAL A 101 -5.39 5.48 20.12
N ALA A 102 -5.83 6.75 20.16
CA ALA A 102 -7.19 7.09 20.53
C ALA A 102 -8.24 6.49 19.57
N ARG A 103 -7.97 6.53 18.26
CA ARG A 103 -8.84 5.91 17.25
C ARG A 103 -8.93 4.40 17.46
N ARG A 104 -7.80 3.74 17.70
CA ARG A 104 -7.77 2.29 17.88
C ARG A 104 -8.41 1.85 19.19
N ALA A 105 -8.17 2.57 20.28
CA ALA A 105 -8.83 2.34 21.56
C ALA A 105 -10.35 2.46 21.46
N ASN A 106 -10.87 3.42 20.69
CA ASN A 106 -12.30 3.55 20.42
C ASN A 106 -12.88 2.35 19.66
N LEU A 107 -12.13 1.79 18.69
CA LEU A 107 -12.55 0.59 17.98
C LEU A 107 -12.60 -0.62 18.93
N LEU A 108 -11.56 -0.83 19.73
CA LEU A 108 -11.51 -1.91 20.73
C LEU A 108 -12.63 -1.80 21.77
N MET A 109 -12.93 -0.57 22.21
CA MET A 109 -14.05 -0.29 23.11
C MET A 109 -15.39 -0.69 22.48
N ARG A 110 -15.62 -0.31 21.22
CA ARG A 110 -16.87 -0.59 20.49
C ARG A 110 -17.03 -2.09 20.23
N ASP A 111 -15.98 -2.75 19.73
CA ASP A 111 -15.99 -4.20 19.46
C ASP A 111 -16.19 -5.01 20.74
N GLY A 112 -15.59 -4.57 21.84
CA GLY A 112 -15.72 -5.24 23.14
C GLY A 112 -16.97 -4.87 23.95
N GLY A 113 -17.82 -3.96 23.47
CA GLY A 113 -19.01 -3.51 24.19
C GLY A 113 -18.72 -2.75 25.49
N TYR A 114 -17.58 -2.05 25.56
CA TYR A 114 -17.19 -1.25 26.72
C TYR A 114 -17.76 0.17 26.65
N SER A 115 -17.91 0.82 27.80
CA SER A 115 -18.47 2.18 27.91
C SER A 115 -17.45 3.29 27.71
N GLY A 116 -16.17 2.97 27.87
CA GLY A 116 -15.08 3.92 27.88
C GLY A 116 -13.73 3.21 27.83
N TYR A 117 -12.68 3.99 27.65
CA TYR A 117 -11.30 3.53 27.80
C TYR A 117 -10.50 4.57 28.58
N ARG A 118 -9.45 4.10 29.26
CA ARG A 118 -8.46 4.93 29.94
C ARG A 118 -7.10 4.66 29.33
N LEU A 119 -6.41 5.72 28.92
CA LEU A 119 -5.01 5.66 28.54
C LEU A 119 -4.16 5.61 29.82
N LEU A 120 -3.40 4.53 30.01
CA LEU A 120 -2.53 4.33 31.16
C LEU A 120 -1.12 4.87 30.89
N ARG A 121 -0.58 4.53 29.73
CA ARG A 121 0.76 4.95 29.30
C ARG A 121 0.72 5.28 27.81
N LEU A 122 1.47 6.31 27.43
CA LEU A 122 1.81 6.59 26.04
C LEU A 122 3.24 7.13 26.04
N GLU A 123 4.14 6.41 25.39
CA GLU A 123 5.53 6.78 25.23
C GLU A 123 5.86 6.81 23.74
N GLU A 124 6.42 7.92 23.28
CA GLU A 124 6.91 8.07 21.92
C GLU A 124 8.44 8.07 21.94
N SER A 125 9.01 7.22 21.10
CA SER A 125 10.45 7.05 20.99
C SER A 125 10.87 7.03 19.52
N VAL A 126 12.16 7.25 19.28
CA VAL A 126 12.74 7.12 17.95
C VAL A 126 13.77 6.00 18.02
N GLU A 127 13.51 4.93 17.29
CA GLU A 127 14.42 3.80 17.17
C GLU A 127 15.35 4.03 15.97
N SER A 128 16.65 4.07 16.24
CA SER A 128 17.67 4.24 15.20
C SER A 128 17.99 2.90 14.52
N THR A 129 17.05 2.38 13.74
CA THR A 129 17.28 1.19 12.90
C THR A 129 18.07 1.59 11.66
N ARG A 130 19.13 0.85 11.30
CA ARG A 130 19.86 1.12 10.04
C ARG A 130 19.01 0.63 8.87
N PRO A 131 18.80 1.40 7.78
CA PRO A 131 19.46 2.66 7.40
C PRO A 131 18.72 3.97 7.74
N PHE A 132 17.50 3.93 8.31
CA PHE A 132 16.72 5.12 8.64
C PHE A 132 16.11 5.01 10.04
N ALA A 133 16.17 6.08 10.83
CA ALA A 133 15.47 6.16 12.10
C ALA A 133 13.95 5.97 11.88
N GLN A 134 13.32 5.14 12.71
CA GLN A 134 11.89 4.89 12.70
C GLN A 134 11.29 5.40 14.00
N ARG A 135 10.16 6.10 13.93
CA ARG A 135 9.41 6.45 15.13
C ARG A 135 8.62 5.24 15.60
N VAL A 136 8.63 5.02 16.90
CA VAL A 136 7.84 4.00 17.57
C VAL A 136 7.06 4.64 18.70
N ALA A 137 5.90 4.10 19.01
CA ALA A 137 5.14 4.51 20.18
C ALA A 137 4.59 3.29 20.91
N GLU A 138 4.69 3.30 22.21
CA GLU A 138 4.12 2.26 23.08
C GLU A 138 2.96 2.88 23.86
N ALA A 139 1.81 2.21 23.81
CA ALA A 139 0.62 2.66 24.49
C ALA A 139 -0.02 1.51 25.28
N GLU A 140 -0.44 1.82 26.50
CA GLU A 140 -1.24 0.90 27.32
C GLU A 140 -2.60 1.53 27.59
N ILE A 141 -3.65 0.76 27.33
CA ILE A 141 -5.03 1.17 27.59
C ILE A 141 -5.74 0.15 28.46
N ARG A 142 -6.70 0.64 29.24
CA ARG A 142 -7.66 -0.19 29.98
C ARG A 142 -9.07 0.17 29.57
N LEU A 143 -9.82 -0.81 29.09
CA LEU A 143 -11.23 -0.66 28.76
C LEU A 143 -12.06 -0.67 30.05
N GLN A 144 -13.07 0.19 30.11
CA GLN A 144 -13.92 0.38 31.28
C GLN A 144 -15.36 -0.04 30.96
N ARG A 145 -15.91 -0.93 31.80
CA ARG A 145 -17.35 -1.19 31.79
C ARG A 145 -18.05 -0.08 32.55
N SER A 146 -19.22 0.33 32.05
CA SER A 146 -20.09 1.24 32.78
C SER A 146 -20.53 0.50 34.02
N ALA A 147 -20.14 0.99 35.20
CA ALA A 147 -20.84 0.64 36.41
C ALA A 147 -22.26 1.16 36.22
N THR A 148 -23.23 0.27 36.06
CA THR A 148 -24.65 0.62 36.08
C THR A 148 -24.87 1.59 37.25
N PHE A 149 -25.38 2.78 36.95
CA PHE A 149 -25.71 3.78 37.96
C PHE A 149 -26.66 3.10 38.97
N PRO A 150 -26.40 3.12 40.29
CA PRO A 150 -27.28 2.47 41.24
C PRO A 150 -28.67 3.12 41.13
N GLU A 151 -29.68 2.30 40.87
CA GLU A 151 -31.08 2.74 40.95
C GLU A 151 -31.41 2.90 42.44
N PHE A 152 -31.76 4.14 42.83
CA PHE A 152 -32.17 4.50 44.18
C PHE A 152 -33.63 4.15 44.43
#